data_AF-A0AA96SMM1-F1
#
_entry.id   AF-A0AA96SMM1-F1
#
_cell.length_a   1.000
_cell.length_b   1.000
_cell.length_c   1.000
_cell.angle_alpha   90.00
_cell.angle_beta   90.00
_cell.angle_gamma   90.00
#
_symmetry.space_group_name_H-M   'P 1'
#
loop_
_entity.id
_entity.type
_entity.pdbx_description
1 polymer ?
#
loop_
_entity_poly.entity_id
_entity_poly.type
_entity_poly.pdbx_seq_one_letter_code
_entity_poly.pdbx_strand_id
1 'polypeptide(L)'
;MNPSLATVENIQVDARIKDATAQFLAKARESNPSFHLISGYRSVETQRGLYDRYVRQEMAERGISYEEAEKFTQEYSQPAGASEHQTGLAIDISTVDALNQMSPTDGATLEKIAADYGFIRHFKEEYKSSTGIGNEDWHFRYVGKASAKYITEKNISFEDYIKKLNEEGATSSDETENDCADDDSSSSGKADGTGTVPTDATAWGYKPDEVPDSLKQYIIDPKSLGMEYAASTGWNVTGTLLLDGQCVNLTVSMANKIWGHTGGVSGNGKDMANAWAAIFGNGVKNSPKKGAIFATQNGGGGNGHTGIVCHVFENGSILIVEQNTPMSGWDLFHQPYTWNYRIWTPEQQKAEITTYAYPDDKQPNFKGKL
;
A
#
# COMPACT_ATOMS: atom_id res chain seq x y z
N MET A 1 5.50 -4.35 1.09
CA MET A 1 5.73 -4.33 -0.37
C MET A 1 6.93 -5.21 -0.63
N ASN A 2 6.72 -6.42 -1.16
CA ASN A 2 7.78 -7.34 -1.52
C ASN A 2 7.73 -7.55 -3.04
N PRO A 3 8.25 -6.59 -3.84
CA PRO A 3 8.30 -6.78 -5.30
C PRO A 3 9.12 -8.03 -5.63
N SER A 4 8.81 -8.66 -6.77
CA SER A 4 9.71 -9.66 -7.32
C SER A 4 10.98 -8.94 -7.75
N LEU A 5 12.11 -9.29 -7.13
CA LEU A 5 13.37 -8.57 -7.35
C LEU A 5 14.22 -9.25 -8.42
N ALA A 6 14.87 -8.43 -9.24
CA ALA A 6 15.96 -8.82 -10.10
C ALA A 6 17.17 -7.92 -9.85
N THR A 7 18.36 -8.44 -10.14
CA THR A 7 19.60 -7.69 -9.98
C THR A 7 20.04 -7.09 -11.32
N VAL A 8 20.36 -5.79 -11.30
CA VAL A 8 21.12 -5.09 -12.34
C VAL A 8 22.46 -4.70 -11.72
N GLU A 9 23.53 -5.31 -12.22
CA GLU A 9 24.87 -5.24 -11.61
C GLU A 9 24.86 -5.74 -10.16
N ASN A 10 24.99 -4.85 -9.17
CA ASN A 10 24.94 -5.13 -7.74
C ASN A 10 23.70 -4.53 -7.06
N ILE A 11 22.79 -3.91 -7.81
CA ILE A 11 21.60 -3.22 -7.30
C ILE A 11 20.34 -4.04 -7.62
N GLN A 12 19.49 -4.24 -6.61
CA GLN A 12 18.20 -4.89 -6.80
C GLN A 12 17.16 -3.89 -7.30
N VAL A 13 16.29 -4.31 -8.22
CA VAL A 13 15.15 -3.54 -8.74
C VAL A 13 13.95 -4.48 -8.90
N ASP A 14 12.75 -3.95 -9.15
CA ASP A 14 11.62 -4.77 -9.55
C ASP A 14 11.94 -5.50 -10.87
N ALA A 15 11.64 -6.80 -10.94
CA ALA A 15 11.94 -7.66 -12.06
C ALA A 15 11.34 -7.13 -13.38
N ARG A 16 10.22 -6.40 -13.33
CA ARG A 16 9.57 -5.80 -14.49
C ARG A 16 10.40 -4.70 -15.14
N ILE A 17 11.29 -4.04 -14.39
CA ILE A 17 12.09 -2.91 -14.90
C ILE A 17 13.55 -3.28 -15.16
N LYS A 18 13.97 -4.52 -14.86
CA LYS A 18 15.37 -4.98 -15.02
C LYS A 18 15.99 -4.57 -16.35
N ASP A 19 15.32 -4.89 -17.46
CA ASP A 19 15.85 -4.63 -18.80
C ASP A 19 15.84 -3.13 -19.13
N ALA A 20 14.81 -2.40 -18.69
CA ALA A 20 14.72 -0.96 -18.87
C ALA A 20 15.85 -0.23 -18.11
N THR A 21 16.11 -0.62 -16.86
CA THR A 21 17.21 -0.11 -16.04
C THR A 21 18.56 -0.37 -16.70
N ALA A 22 18.81 -1.61 -17.15
CA ALA A 22 20.07 -1.99 -17.79
C ALA A 22 20.31 -1.19 -19.09
N GLN A 23 19.27 -1.01 -19.91
CA GLN A 23 19.36 -0.23 -21.15
C GLN A 23 19.54 1.27 -20.90
N PHE A 24 18.83 1.83 -19.92
CA PHE A 24 18.99 3.23 -19.53
C PHE A 24 20.42 3.50 -19.04
N LEU A 25 20.94 2.65 -18.15
CA LEU A 25 22.31 2.76 -17.65
C LEU A 25 23.36 2.62 -18.77
N ALA A 26 23.17 1.65 -19.68
CA ALA A 26 24.06 1.49 -20.83
C ALA A 26 24.06 2.73 -21.72
N LYS A 27 22.90 3.33 -21.98
CA LYS A 27 22.80 4.56 -22.77
C LYS A 27 23.41 5.76 -22.08
N ALA A 28 23.23 5.90 -20.76
CA ALA A 28 23.87 6.94 -19.98
C ALA A 28 25.40 6.86 -20.13
N ARG A 29 25.96 5.65 -20.03
CA ARG A 29 27.41 5.39 -20.13
C ARG A 29 28.04 5.73 -21.49
N GLU A 30 27.25 5.82 -22.57
CA GLU A 30 27.75 6.33 -23.85
C GLU A 30 28.17 7.81 -23.76
N SER A 31 27.54 8.58 -22.86
CA SER A 31 27.86 9.99 -22.63
C SER A 31 28.93 10.19 -21.56
N ASN A 32 28.87 9.40 -20.49
CA ASN A 32 29.85 9.43 -19.41
C ASN A 32 30.02 8.01 -18.80
N PRO A 33 31.16 7.34 -18.98
CA PRO A 33 31.33 5.95 -18.53
C PRO A 33 31.27 5.79 -17.00
N SER A 34 31.36 6.89 -16.23
CA SER A 34 31.29 6.87 -14.77
C SER A 34 29.89 6.69 -14.21
N PHE A 35 28.82 6.75 -15.03
CA PHE A 35 27.47 6.52 -14.53
C PHE A 35 27.31 5.11 -13.94
N HIS A 36 26.75 5.02 -12.74
CA HIS A 36 26.45 3.78 -12.06
C HIS A 36 25.22 3.94 -11.17
N LEU A 37 24.62 2.80 -10.80
CA LEU A 37 23.51 2.78 -9.86
C LEU A 37 24.03 2.92 -8.43
N ILE A 38 23.46 3.86 -7.67
CA ILE A 38 23.71 4.05 -6.25
C ILE A 38 22.74 3.25 -5.41
N SER A 39 21.48 3.20 -5.86
CA SER A 39 20.37 2.62 -5.11
C SER A 39 19.28 2.13 -6.05
N GLY A 40 18.50 1.17 -5.58
CA GLY A 40 17.33 0.62 -6.27
C GLY A 40 16.29 0.24 -5.23
N TYR A 41 15.90 -1.02 -5.14
CA TYR A 41 15.04 -1.51 -4.09
C TYR A 41 15.66 -1.27 -2.70
N ARG A 42 14.87 -0.66 -1.81
CA ARG A 42 15.15 -0.57 -0.38
C ARG A 42 13.99 -1.16 0.40
N SER A 43 14.28 -2.06 1.34
CA SER A 43 13.24 -2.62 2.20
C SER A 43 12.65 -1.54 3.11
N VAL A 44 11.44 -1.79 3.64
CA VAL A 44 10.81 -0.90 4.64
C VAL A 44 11.71 -0.73 5.86
N GLU A 45 12.36 -1.80 6.30
CA GLU A 45 13.27 -1.78 7.45
C GLU A 45 14.52 -0.93 7.17
N THR A 46 15.12 -1.10 5.99
CA THR A 46 16.26 -0.27 5.57
C THR A 46 15.88 1.21 5.50
N GLN A 47 14.69 1.52 4.95
CA GLN A 47 14.22 2.90 4.88
C GLN A 47 13.98 3.49 6.27
N ARG A 48 13.44 2.70 7.22
CA ARG A 48 13.26 3.12 8.61
C ARG A 48 14.59 3.48 9.26
N GLY A 49 15.58 2.58 9.17
CA GLY A 49 16.91 2.83 9.74
C GLY A 49 17.61 4.06 9.16
N LEU A 50 17.44 4.30 7.86
CA LEU A 50 17.96 5.48 7.16
C LEU A 50 17.27 6.76 7.62
N TYR A 51 15.94 6.77 7.64
CA TYR A 51 15.14 7.91 8.06
C TYR A 51 15.41 8.28 9.52
N ASP A 52 15.39 7.31 10.43
CA ASP A 52 15.69 7.54 11.85
C ASP A 52 17.10 8.10 12.07
N ARG A 53 18.06 7.71 11.22
CA ARG A 53 19.42 8.26 11.26
C ARG A 53 19.44 9.71 10.83
N TYR A 54 18.72 10.08 9.77
CA TYR A 54 18.64 11.48 9.33
C TYR A 54 17.93 12.36 10.35
N VAL A 55 16.81 11.91 10.93
CA VAL A 55 16.15 12.66 12.02
C VAL A 55 17.10 12.90 13.18
N ARG A 56 17.84 11.87 13.63
CA ARG A 56 18.85 12.04 14.70
C ARG A 56 19.98 12.99 14.31
N GLN A 57 20.39 12.98 13.05
CA GLN A 57 21.41 13.89 12.54
C GLN A 57 20.91 15.34 12.56
N GLU A 58 19.71 15.61 12.05
CA GLU A 58 19.08 16.94 12.10
C GLU A 58 18.93 17.45 13.53
N MET A 59 18.50 16.58 14.47
CA MET A 59 18.43 16.93 15.89
C MET A 59 19.80 17.34 16.44
N ALA A 60 20.85 16.58 16.13
CA ALA A 60 22.19 16.81 16.64
C ALA A 60 22.85 18.06 16.05
N GLU A 61 22.68 18.29 14.74
CA GLU A 61 23.30 19.40 14.02
C GLU A 61 22.62 20.74 14.31
N ARG A 62 21.30 20.74 14.50
CA ARG A 62 20.52 21.96 14.70
C ARG A 62 20.11 22.21 16.15
N GLY A 63 20.25 21.21 17.03
CA GLY A 63 19.83 21.31 18.44
C GLY A 63 18.32 21.44 18.61
N ILE A 64 17.55 20.83 17.71
CA ILE A 64 16.09 20.94 17.63
C ILE A 64 15.38 19.71 18.19
N SER A 65 14.07 19.82 18.42
CA SER A 65 13.24 18.70 18.85
C SER A 65 13.12 17.63 17.75
N TYR A 66 12.71 16.43 18.14
CA TYR A 66 12.42 15.34 17.20
C TYR A 66 11.36 15.76 16.16
N GLU A 67 10.29 16.43 16.58
CA GLU A 67 9.21 16.85 15.68
C GLU A 67 9.69 17.87 14.63
N GLU A 68 10.56 18.78 15.01
CA GLU A 68 11.18 19.74 14.08
C GLU A 68 12.16 19.05 13.13
N ALA A 69 13.00 18.15 13.65
CA ALA A 69 13.94 17.37 12.84
C ALA A 69 13.22 16.47 11.84
N GLU A 70 12.07 15.93 12.23
CA GLU A 70 11.22 15.14 11.34
C GLU A 70 10.72 15.99 10.16
N LYS A 71 10.23 17.22 10.42
CA LYS A 71 9.79 18.15 9.37
C LYS A 71 10.91 18.46 8.37
N PHE A 72 12.14 18.71 8.84
CA PHE A 72 13.28 18.93 7.95
C PHE A 72 13.67 17.67 7.17
N THR A 73 13.69 16.52 7.83
CA THR A 73 14.05 15.24 7.19
C THR A 73 13.08 14.89 6.06
N GLN A 74 11.78 15.15 6.25
CA GLN A 74 10.75 14.87 5.25
C GLN A 74 10.91 15.69 3.96
N GLU A 75 11.66 16.80 3.96
CA GLU A 75 11.93 17.56 2.74
C GLU A 75 12.87 16.83 1.76
N TYR A 76 13.65 15.85 2.22
CA TYR A 76 14.65 15.15 1.41
C TYR A 76 14.72 13.63 1.63
N SER A 77 13.96 13.08 2.58
CA SER A 77 13.90 11.64 2.81
C SER A 77 12.50 11.25 3.23
N GLN A 78 11.90 10.35 2.47
CA GLN A 78 10.56 9.84 2.74
C GLN A 78 10.57 8.88 3.95
N PRO A 79 9.54 8.89 4.81
CA PRO A 79 9.42 7.93 5.91
C PRO A 79 9.24 6.51 5.38
N ALA A 80 9.53 5.52 6.24
CA ALA A 80 9.35 4.12 5.88
C ALA A 80 7.90 3.81 5.52
N GLY A 81 7.68 3.30 4.32
CA GLY A 81 6.37 3.01 3.75
C GLY A 81 5.96 3.98 2.65
N ALA A 82 6.58 5.17 2.60
CA ALA A 82 6.31 6.18 1.60
C ALA A 82 7.40 6.29 0.52
N SER A 83 8.55 5.63 0.68
CA SER A 83 9.64 5.73 -0.28
C SER A 83 9.39 4.94 -1.56
N GLU A 84 9.62 5.58 -2.71
CA GLU A 84 9.46 4.92 -4.02
C GLU A 84 10.41 3.72 -4.19
N HIS A 85 11.58 3.74 -3.55
CA HIS A 85 12.53 2.63 -3.57
C HIS A 85 11.92 1.33 -2.99
N GLN A 86 10.92 1.45 -2.12
CA GLN A 86 10.25 0.29 -1.53
C GLN A 86 9.36 -0.45 -2.54
N THR A 87 9.04 0.19 -3.67
CA THR A 87 8.35 -0.46 -4.79
C THR A 87 9.30 -1.23 -5.70
N GLY A 88 10.61 -0.95 -5.63
CA GLY A 88 11.60 -1.44 -6.61
C GLY A 88 11.52 -0.76 -7.98
N LEU A 89 10.65 0.24 -8.15
CA LEU A 89 10.46 0.99 -9.41
C LEU A 89 11.22 2.32 -9.46
N ALA A 90 11.93 2.67 -8.39
CA ALA A 90 12.82 3.83 -8.36
C ALA A 90 14.29 3.37 -8.34
N ILE A 91 15.14 4.14 -9.01
CA ILE A 91 16.59 3.95 -9.06
C ILE A 91 17.29 5.29 -8.87
N ASP A 92 18.45 5.23 -8.21
CA ASP A 92 19.37 6.37 -8.12
C ASP A 92 20.56 6.14 -9.04
N ILE A 93 20.84 7.07 -9.94
CA ILE A 93 21.99 7.04 -10.85
C ILE A 93 22.87 8.26 -10.58
N SER A 94 24.18 8.03 -10.49
CA SER A 94 25.17 9.10 -10.29
C SER A 94 26.48 8.77 -11.02
N THR A 95 27.35 9.77 -11.16
CA THR A 95 28.74 9.61 -11.61
C THR A 95 29.73 9.48 -10.43
N VAL A 96 29.25 9.64 -9.20
CA VAL A 96 30.03 9.61 -7.96
C VAL A 96 29.31 8.76 -6.92
N ASP A 97 30.07 8.03 -6.09
CA ASP A 97 29.58 7.17 -4.99
C ASP A 97 29.01 7.98 -3.79
N ALA A 98 28.33 9.08 -4.07
CA ALA A 98 27.67 9.94 -3.11
C ALA A 98 26.39 10.51 -3.72
N LEU A 99 25.32 10.54 -2.92
CA LEU A 99 24.10 11.24 -3.32
C LEU A 99 24.40 12.74 -3.46
N ASN A 100 23.74 13.35 -4.44
CA ASN A 100 23.71 14.79 -4.70
C ASN A 100 25.05 15.52 -4.84
N GLN A 101 26.00 14.81 -5.43
CA GLN A 101 27.30 15.32 -5.86
C GLN A 101 27.58 15.14 -7.36
N MET A 102 26.60 14.65 -8.13
CA MET A 102 26.69 14.58 -9.59
C MET A 102 26.70 16.00 -10.19
N SER A 103 27.38 16.19 -11.33
CA SER A 103 27.36 17.50 -11.99
C SER A 103 25.96 17.80 -12.56
N PRO A 104 25.50 19.07 -12.54
CA PRO A 104 24.22 19.43 -13.16
C PRO A 104 24.14 19.05 -14.66
N THR A 105 25.28 19.04 -15.36
CA THR A 105 25.35 18.62 -16.77
C THR A 105 25.09 17.12 -16.93
N ASP A 106 25.62 16.29 -16.04
CA ASP A 106 25.38 14.85 -16.03
C ASP A 106 23.92 14.54 -15.67
N GLY A 107 23.36 15.20 -14.64
CA GLY A 107 21.95 15.09 -14.28
C GLY A 107 21.00 15.47 -15.43
N ALA A 108 21.28 16.60 -16.10
CA ALA A 108 20.52 17.01 -17.29
C ALA A 108 20.68 16.04 -18.48
N THR A 109 21.80 15.30 -18.56
CA THR A 109 22.01 14.29 -19.59
C THR A 109 21.15 13.06 -19.34
N LEU A 110 21.08 12.59 -18.09
CA LEU A 110 20.17 11.50 -17.69
C LEU A 110 18.70 11.86 -17.94
N GLU A 111 18.28 13.05 -17.53
CA GLU A 111 16.90 13.52 -17.70
C GLU A 111 16.45 13.51 -19.15
N LYS A 112 17.32 13.90 -20.09
CA LYS A 112 17.01 13.92 -21.54
C LYS A 112 16.74 12.54 -22.14
N ILE A 113 17.35 11.48 -21.61
CA ILE A 113 17.24 10.14 -22.18
C ILE A 113 16.30 9.22 -21.36
N ALA A 114 15.98 9.58 -20.12
CA ALA A 114 15.22 8.75 -19.18
C ALA A 114 13.88 8.26 -19.77
N ALA A 115 13.15 9.16 -20.45
CA ALA A 115 11.82 8.87 -20.98
C ALA A 115 11.81 7.77 -22.06
N ASP A 116 12.88 7.64 -22.85
CA ASP A 116 13.00 6.58 -23.86
C ASP A 116 13.06 5.17 -23.25
N TYR A 117 13.43 5.09 -21.98
CA TYR A 117 13.51 3.87 -21.19
C TYR A 117 12.36 3.75 -20.17
N GLY A 118 11.44 4.71 -20.14
CA GLY A 118 10.26 4.67 -19.27
C GLY A 118 10.49 5.24 -17.87
N PHE A 119 11.58 5.98 -17.68
CA PHE A 119 11.89 6.69 -16.45
C PHE A 119 11.61 8.19 -16.56
N ILE A 120 11.25 8.79 -15.44
CA ILE A 120 11.18 10.25 -15.27
C ILE A 120 12.08 10.65 -14.11
N ARG A 121 12.66 11.85 -14.18
CA ARG A 121 13.21 12.51 -13.00
C ARG A 121 12.04 13.05 -12.19
N HIS A 122 11.76 12.41 -11.06
CA HIS A 122 10.51 12.66 -10.33
C HIS A 122 10.58 13.94 -9.50
N PHE A 123 11.67 14.13 -8.75
CA PHE A 123 11.82 15.27 -7.84
C PHE A 123 12.62 16.38 -8.51
N LYS A 124 11.89 17.39 -8.99
CA LYS A 124 12.45 18.61 -9.61
C LYS A 124 12.03 19.83 -8.80
N GLU A 125 12.88 20.85 -8.76
CA GLU A 125 12.63 22.06 -7.98
C GLU A 125 11.28 22.71 -8.34
N GLU A 126 10.96 22.78 -9.63
CA GLU A 126 9.68 23.34 -10.10
C GLU A 126 8.44 22.54 -9.67
N TYR A 127 8.61 21.30 -9.20
CA TYR A 127 7.55 20.40 -8.75
C TYR A 127 7.56 20.16 -7.23
N LYS A 128 8.42 20.86 -6.47
CA LYS A 128 8.49 20.72 -5.00
C LYS A 128 7.13 20.96 -4.31
N SER A 129 6.33 21.91 -4.82
CA SER A 129 4.99 22.20 -4.27
C SER A 129 4.00 21.05 -4.41
N SER A 130 4.20 20.18 -5.41
CA SER A 130 3.37 19.01 -5.69
C SER A 130 3.90 17.77 -4.98
N THR A 131 5.21 17.55 -5.07
CA THR A 131 5.88 16.32 -4.58
C THR A 131 6.18 16.37 -3.08
N GLY A 132 6.35 17.56 -2.51
CA GLY A 132 6.82 17.77 -1.14
C GLY A 132 8.31 17.50 -0.92
N ILE A 133 9.03 17.05 -1.96
CA ILE A 133 10.45 16.66 -1.89
C ILE A 133 11.29 17.68 -2.66
N GLY A 134 12.46 18.01 -2.11
CA GLY A 134 13.44 18.87 -2.76
C GLY A 134 13.99 18.29 -4.07
N ASN A 135 14.74 19.10 -4.81
CA ASN A 135 15.33 18.67 -6.08
C ASN A 135 16.28 17.48 -5.94
N GLU A 136 16.01 16.39 -6.67
CA GLU A 136 16.87 15.20 -6.74
C GLU A 136 17.24 14.87 -8.20
N ASP A 137 18.45 15.20 -8.62
CA ASP A 137 18.91 14.95 -10.00
C ASP A 137 19.41 13.51 -10.25
N TRP A 138 19.53 12.72 -9.18
CA TRP A 138 19.90 11.31 -9.21
C TRP A 138 18.69 10.37 -9.23
N HIS A 139 17.50 10.80 -8.79
CA HIS A 139 16.35 9.93 -8.53
C HIS A 139 15.44 9.79 -9.75
N PHE A 140 15.31 8.56 -10.27
CA PHE A 140 14.51 8.24 -11.44
C PHE A 140 13.42 7.22 -11.13
N ARG A 141 12.17 7.57 -11.46
CA ARG A 141 10.98 6.73 -11.26
C ARG A 141 10.54 6.10 -12.57
N TYR A 142 10.37 4.77 -12.58
CA TYR A 142 9.76 4.07 -13.70
C TYR A 142 8.24 4.24 -13.72
N VAL A 143 7.73 4.71 -14.85
CA VAL A 143 6.29 4.92 -15.12
C VAL A 143 5.85 4.29 -16.45
N GLY A 144 6.78 3.66 -17.18
CA GLY A 144 6.54 3.11 -18.52
C GLY A 144 6.80 4.14 -19.63
N LYS A 145 7.20 3.67 -20.82
CA LYS A 145 7.69 4.53 -21.91
C LYS A 145 6.68 5.56 -22.40
N ALA A 146 5.41 5.17 -22.57
CA ALA A 146 4.38 6.07 -23.06
C ALA A 146 4.11 7.21 -22.06
N SER A 147 3.92 6.87 -20.78
CA SER A 147 3.71 7.84 -19.71
C SER A 147 4.93 8.74 -19.50
N ALA A 148 6.14 8.17 -19.48
CA ALA A 148 7.36 8.96 -19.32
C ALA A 148 7.53 9.99 -20.44
N LYS A 149 7.32 9.58 -21.70
CA LYS A 149 7.35 10.51 -22.85
C LYS A 149 6.31 11.61 -22.73
N TYR A 150 5.08 11.25 -22.37
CA TYR A 150 4.01 12.24 -22.18
C TYR A 150 4.36 13.26 -21.10
N ILE A 151 4.80 12.79 -19.93
CA ILE A 151 5.18 13.64 -18.78
C ILE A 151 6.30 14.60 -19.20
N THR A 152 7.35 14.09 -19.85
CA THR A 152 8.47 14.89 -20.33
C THR A 152 8.07 15.90 -21.41
N GLU A 153 7.29 15.48 -22.41
CA GLU A 153 6.83 16.36 -23.51
C GLU A 153 5.90 17.47 -23.02
N LYS A 154 5.06 17.18 -22.01
CA LYS A 154 4.14 18.16 -21.42
C LYS A 154 4.77 18.98 -20.30
N ASN A 155 5.96 18.62 -19.84
CA ASN A 155 6.67 19.26 -18.74
C ASN A 155 5.80 19.42 -17.49
N ILE A 156 5.11 18.34 -17.09
CA ILE A 156 4.24 18.26 -15.91
C ILE A 156 4.85 17.36 -14.84
N SER A 157 4.40 17.49 -13.58
CA SER A 157 4.77 16.55 -12.52
C SER A 157 4.10 15.18 -12.73
N PHE A 158 4.60 14.16 -12.03
CA PHE A 158 3.95 12.86 -12.04
C PHE A 158 2.58 12.93 -11.37
N GLU A 159 2.43 13.69 -10.29
CA GLU A 159 1.15 13.91 -9.61
C GLU A 159 0.12 14.57 -10.52
N ASP A 160 0.51 15.62 -11.27
CA ASP A 160 -0.37 16.30 -12.23
C ASP A 160 -0.78 15.36 -13.37
N TYR A 161 0.16 14.52 -13.84
CA TYR A 161 -0.15 13.48 -14.82
C TYR A 161 -1.18 12.48 -14.30
N ILE A 162 -1.01 11.98 -13.07
CA ILE A 162 -1.96 11.07 -12.44
C ILE A 162 -3.32 11.75 -12.24
N LYS A 163 -3.34 13.00 -11.79
CA LYS A 163 -4.57 13.79 -11.65
C LYS A 163 -5.30 13.93 -12.98
N LYS A 164 -4.57 14.23 -14.05
CA LYS A 164 -5.13 14.35 -15.41
C LYS A 164 -5.69 13.03 -15.93
N LEU A 165 -5.00 11.91 -15.72
CA LEU A 165 -5.52 10.59 -16.09
C LEU A 165 -6.85 10.28 -15.38
N ASN A 166 -6.97 10.69 -14.11
CA ASN A 166 -8.19 10.51 -13.34
C ASN A 166 -9.33 11.42 -13.85
N GLU A 167 -9.03 12.65 -14.29
CA GLU A 167 -10.00 13.59 -14.86
C GLU A 167 -10.45 13.20 -16.30
N GLU A 168 -9.54 12.72 -17.15
CA GLU A 168 -9.84 12.24 -18.50
C GLU A 168 -10.58 10.89 -18.47
N GLY A 169 -10.30 10.04 -17.48
CA GLY A 169 -11.09 8.84 -17.20
C GLY A 169 -12.53 9.12 -16.74
N ALA A 170 -12.80 10.34 -16.27
CA ALA A 170 -14.13 10.77 -15.81
C ALA A 170 -14.97 11.47 -16.90
N THR A 171 -14.41 11.80 -18.07
CA THR A 171 -15.07 12.59 -19.13
C THR A 171 -15.50 11.77 -20.36
N SER A 172 -15.38 10.43 -20.34
CA SER A 172 -15.80 9.56 -21.45
C SER A 172 -17.08 8.74 -21.23
N SER A 173 -17.92 9.12 -20.27
CA SER A 173 -19.22 8.45 -20.06
C SER A 173 -20.31 9.48 -19.82
N ASP A 174 -20.86 10.03 -20.91
CA ASP A 174 -22.11 10.77 -20.87
C ASP A 174 -23.23 9.96 -21.54
N GLU A 175 -24.34 9.96 -20.81
CA GLU A 175 -25.73 9.66 -21.17
C GLU A 175 -26.16 8.21 -21.45
N THR A 176 -26.88 7.65 -20.48
CA THR A 176 -28.36 7.63 -20.58
C THR A 176 -28.98 7.73 -19.18
N GLU A 177 -29.81 8.74 -18.98
CA GLU A 177 -30.79 8.79 -17.90
C GLU A 177 -31.72 7.57 -17.96
N ASN A 178 -31.98 6.93 -16.81
CA ASN A 178 -33.28 6.30 -16.58
C ASN A 178 -33.58 6.23 -15.07
N ASP A 179 -34.50 7.12 -14.68
CA ASP A 179 -35.65 6.95 -13.79
C ASP A 179 -35.55 6.08 -12.51
N CYS A 180 -35.80 6.76 -11.38
CA CYS A 180 -36.44 6.38 -10.12
C CYS A 180 -36.22 4.98 -9.50
N ALA A 181 -35.73 4.96 -8.25
CA ALA A 181 -36.58 4.65 -7.07
C ALA A 181 -35.77 4.76 -5.77
N ASP A 182 -36.32 5.50 -4.79
CA ASP A 182 -36.09 5.23 -3.38
C ASP A 182 -36.39 3.74 -3.12
N ASP A 183 -35.42 2.98 -2.61
CA ASP A 183 -35.77 1.83 -1.78
C ASP A 183 -34.75 1.60 -0.67
N ASP A 184 -35.34 1.46 0.49
CA ASP A 184 -34.78 1.26 1.81
C ASP A 184 -34.44 -0.23 1.98
N SER A 185 -33.35 -0.53 2.71
CA SER A 185 -33.13 -1.83 3.35
C SER A 185 -33.10 -3.12 2.48
N SER A 186 -31.90 -3.66 2.20
CA SER A 186 -31.49 -4.97 2.75
C SER A 186 -29.99 -5.25 2.59
N SER A 187 -29.27 -5.44 3.71
CA SER A 187 -27.87 -5.88 3.72
C SER A 187 -27.76 -7.37 3.40
N SER A 188 -27.74 -7.69 2.11
CA SER A 188 -27.21 -8.96 1.61
C SER A 188 -26.17 -8.65 0.54
N GLY A 189 -24.95 -8.33 1.00
CA GLY A 189 -23.85 -8.03 0.09
C GLY A 189 -23.60 -9.19 -0.88
N LYS A 190 -23.03 -8.88 -2.05
CA LYS A 190 -22.83 -9.80 -3.18
C LYS A 190 -22.14 -11.12 -2.77
N ALA A 191 -22.45 -12.19 -3.52
CA ALA A 191 -21.85 -13.51 -3.34
C ALA A 191 -20.42 -13.53 -3.89
N ASP A 192 -19.53 -14.33 -3.30
CA ASP A 192 -18.17 -14.50 -3.81
C ASP A 192 -18.14 -14.99 -5.26
N GLY A 193 -17.09 -14.60 -5.98
CA GLY A 193 -16.90 -14.90 -7.40
C GLY A 193 -17.83 -14.10 -8.31
N THR A 194 -18.48 -13.04 -7.80
CA THR A 194 -19.32 -12.14 -8.59
C THR A 194 -18.81 -10.71 -8.52
N GLY A 195 -19.13 -9.91 -9.54
CA GLY A 195 -18.74 -8.51 -9.61
C GLY A 195 -17.29 -8.32 -10.02
N THR A 196 -17.05 -7.23 -10.73
CA THR A 196 -15.71 -6.77 -11.12
C THR A 196 -15.18 -5.79 -10.09
N VAL A 197 -13.86 -5.73 -9.93
CA VAL A 197 -13.21 -4.65 -9.17
C VAL A 197 -13.63 -3.33 -9.80
N PRO A 198 -14.25 -2.40 -9.05
CA PRO A 198 -14.68 -1.12 -9.61
C PRO A 198 -13.51 -0.32 -10.17
N THR A 199 -13.71 0.34 -11.31
CA THR A 199 -12.64 1.08 -12.01
C THR A 199 -12.21 2.34 -11.26
N ASP A 200 -13.06 2.88 -10.39
CA ASP A 200 -12.79 3.98 -9.47
C ASP A 200 -12.11 3.53 -8.17
N ALA A 201 -12.02 2.21 -7.91
CA ALA A 201 -11.33 1.64 -6.76
C ALA A 201 -9.79 1.54 -7.00
N THR A 202 -9.14 2.67 -7.27
CA THR A 202 -7.72 2.76 -7.69
C THR A 202 -6.71 3.05 -6.58
N ALA A 203 -7.15 3.48 -5.40
CA ALA A 203 -6.27 3.86 -4.30
C ALA A 203 -5.62 2.64 -3.64
N TRP A 204 -4.50 2.85 -2.94
CA TRP A 204 -3.83 1.78 -2.19
C TRP A 204 -4.73 1.15 -1.12
N GLY A 205 -5.59 1.96 -0.50
CA GLY A 205 -6.59 1.57 0.49
C GLY A 205 -7.53 2.74 0.77
N TYR A 206 -8.56 2.50 1.58
CA TYR A 206 -9.62 3.48 1.87
C TYR A 206 -9.94 3.49 3.36
N LYS A 207 -10.00 4.68 3.97
CA LYS A 207 -10.67 4.83 5.27
C LYS A 207 -12.18 4.64 5.11
N PRO A 208 -12.93 4.36 6.19
CA PRO A 208 -14.34 4.02 6.07
C PRO A 208 -15.21 5.11 5.44
N ASP A 209 -14.85 6.37 5.60
CA ASP A 209 -15.50 7.55 5.01
C ASP A 209 -15.03 7.86 3.58
N GLU A 210 -13.97 7.22 3.10
CA GLU A 210 -13.36 7.42 1.78
C GLU A 210 -13.66 6.29 0.79
N VAL A 211 -14.41 5.25 1.22
CA VAL A 211 -14.74 4.11 0.35
C VAL A 211 -15.62 4.59 -0.81
N PRO A 212 -15.24 4.33 -2.09
CA PRO A 212 -16.05 4.67 -3.25
C PRO A 212 -17.43 4.02 -3.19
N ASP A 213 -18.47 4.71 -3.64
CA ASP A 213 -19.85 4.20 -3.60
C ASP A 213 -20.00 2.85 -4.32
N SER A 214 -19.28 2.68 -5.43
CA SER A 214 -19.21 1.44 -6.21
C SER A 214 -18.72 0.23 -5.38
N LEU A 215 -17.86 0.48 -4.39
CA LEU A 215 -17.21 -0.53 -3.56
C LEU A 215 -18.01 -0.84 -2.27
N LYS A 216 -18.85 0.10 -1.79
CA LYS A 216 -19.63 -0.04 -0.55
C LYS A 216 -20.53 -1.27 -0.54
N GLN A 217 -21.03 -1.73 -1.67
CA GLN A 217 -21.87 -2.94 -1.75
C GLN A 217 -21.11 -4.26 -1.44
N TYR A 218 -19.77 -4.23 -1.45
CA TYR A 218 -18.91 -5.39 -1.26
C TYR A 218 -18.26 -5.45 0.13
N ILE A 219 -18.27 -4.36 0.90
CA ILE A 219 -17.60 -4.33 2.20
C ILE A 219 -18.36 -5.16 3.25
N ILE A 220 -17.61 -5.65 4.23
CA ILE A 220 -18.17 -6.01 5.54
C ILE A 220 -17.85 -4.83 6.46
N ASP A 221 -18.83 -4.00 6.77
CA ASP A 221 -18.63 -2.83 7.63
C ASP A 221 -18.58 -3.25 9.11
N PRO A 222 -17.47 -3.03 9.84
CA PRO A 222 -17.42 -3.28 11.28
C PRO A 222 -18.53 -2.56 12.05
N LYS A 223 -19.03 -1.41 11.57
CA LYS A 223 -20.19 -0.72 12.17
C LYS A 223 -21.46 -1.57 12.14
N SER A 224 -21.71 -2.33 11.08
CA SER A 224 -22.88 -3.22 11.00
C SER A 224 -22.78 -4.42 11.96
N LEU A 225 -21.58 -4.69 12.46
CA LEU A 225 -21.31 -5.68 13.52
C LEU A 225 -21.34 -5.03 14.93
N GLY A 226 -21.69 -3.76 15.02
CA GLY A 226 -21.76 -3.00 16.27
C GLY A 226 -20.39 -2.57 16.81
N MET A 227 -19.40 -2.33 15.94
CA MET A 227 -18.10 -1.76 16.30
C MET A 227 -18.06 -0.28 15.94
N GLU A 228 -17.50 0.56 16.81
CA GLU A 228 -17.31 1.98 16.50
C GLU A 228 -15.92 2.26 15.95
N TYR A 229 -15.81 3.23 15.05
CA TYR A 229 -14.53 3.70 14.54
C TYR A 229 -13.92 4.70 15.53
N ALA A 230 -12.63 4.58 15.82
CA ALA A 230 -11.89 5.41 16.77
C ALA A 230 -12.40 5.36 18.22
N ALA A 231 -13.20 4.35 18.56
CA ALA A 231 -13.73 4.13 19.90
C ALA A 231 -13.78 2.63 20.22
N SER A 232 -13.59 2.28 21.50
CA SER A 232 -13.52 0.89 21.95
C SER A 232 -14.86 0.14 21.92
N THR A 233 -15.97 0.83 21.67
CA THR A 233 -17.31 0.24 21.67
C THR A 233 -17.40 -0.90 20.68
N GLY A 234 -17.79 -2.08 21.18
CA GLY A 234 -17.94 -3.28 20.36
C GLY A 234 -16.64 -4.01 20.01
N TRP A 235 -15.47 -3.47 20.36
CA TRP A 235 -14.18 -4.14 20.16
C TRP A 235 -13.87 -5.13 21.28
N ASN A 236 -12.99 -6.10 21.00
CA ASN A 236 -12.40 -6.95 22.01
C ASN A 236 -11.24 -6.21 22.71
N VAL A 237 -11.56 -5.38 23.70
CA VAL A 237 -10.58 -4.57 24.43
C VAL A 237 -9.60 -5.45 25.21
N THR A 238 -8.31 -5.35 24.91
CA THR A 238 -7.24 -6.13 25.57
C THR A 238 -6.76 -5.47 26.86
N GLY A 239 -7.12 -4.21 27.10
CA GLY A 239 -6.64 -3.40 28.22
C GLY A 239 -5.32 -2.70 27.95
N THR A 240 -4.86 -2.64 26.69
CA THR A 240 -3.63 -1.94 26.31
C THR A 240 -3.78 -1.36 24.92
N LEU A 241 -3.74 -0.02 24.81
CA LEU A 241 -3.97 0.69 23.53
C LEU A 241 -3.03 0.23 22.41
N LEU A 242 -1.80 -0.16 22.75
CA LEU A 242 -0.83 -0.68 21.80
C LEU A 242 -1.31 -1.99 21.15
N LEU A 243 -1.91 -2.90 21.93
CA LEU A 243 -2.46 -4.17 21.43
C LEU A 243 -3.82 -3.97 20.76
N ASP A 244 -4.63 -3.05 21.28
CA ASP A 244 -5.94 -2.67 20.73
C ASP A 244 -5.86 -2.00 19.34
N GLY A 245 -4.67 -1.58 18.93
CA GLY A 245 -4.42 -1.03 17.59
C GLY A 245 -3.71 -1.98 16.62
N GLN A 246 -3.52 -3.25 16.99
CA GLN A 246 -2.87 -4.25 16.13
C GLN A 246 -3.88 -4.97 15.22
N CYS A 247 -3.38 -5.50 14.09
CA CYS A 247 -4.19 -6.24 13.11
C CYS A 247 -4.94 -7.45 13.72
N VAL A 248 -4.34 -8.09 14.74
CA VAL A 248 -4.96 -9.17 15.51
C VAL A 248 -6.21 -8.69 16.25
N ASN A 249 -6.21 -7.48 16.81
CA ASN A 249 -7.35 -6.98 17.58
C ASN A 249 -8.59 -6.76 16.70
N LEU A 250 -8.43 -6.11 15.54
CA LEU A 250 -9.51 -6.01 14.55
C LEU A 250 -10.00 -7.39 14.13
N THR A 251 -9.08 -8.29 13.77
CA THR A 251 -9.42 -9.64 13.31
C THR A 251 -10.25 -10.38 14.34
N VAL A 252 -9.81 -10.42 15.61
CA VAL A 252 -10.54 -11.09 16.69
C VAL A 252 -11.89 -10.43 16.94
N SER A 253 -11.94 -9.10 16.99
CA SER A 253 -13.18 -8.36 17.23
C SER A 253 -14.24 -8.66 16.17
N MET A 254 -13.86 -8.63 14.90
CA MET A 254 -14.76 -8.92 13.79
C MET A 254 -15.11 -10.41 13.72
N ALA A 255 -14.12 -11.31 13.79
CA ALA A 255 -14.35 -12.74 13.65
C ALA A 255 -15.21 -13.30 14.79
N ASN A 256 -15.10 -12.76 16.01
CA ASN A 256 -16.01 -13.07 17.12
C ASN A 256 -17.47 -12.82 16.75
N LYS A 257 -17.75 -11.67 16.13
CA LYS A 257 -19.10 -11.27 15.72
C LYS A 257 -19.60 -12.06 14.51
N ILE A 258 -18.75 -12.23 13.50
CA ILE A 258 -19.08 -12.94 12.26
C ILE A 258 -19.36 -14.43 12.54
N TRP A 259 -18.54 -15.05 13.39
CA TRP A 259 -18.56 -16.50 13.60
C TRP A 259 -19.16 -16.92 14.94
N GLY A 260 -19.59 -15.98 15.78
CA GLY A 260 -20.26 -16.26 17.05
C GLY A 260 -19.33 -16.86 18.11
N HIS A 261 -18.10 -16.39 18.17
CA HIS A 261 -17.11 -16.72 19.20
C HIS A 261 -17.00 -15.56 20.22
N THR A 262 -16.55 -15.85 21.44
CA THR A 262 -16.34 -14.84 22.49
C THR A 262 -14.96 -14.99 23.10
N GLY A 263 -14.33 -13.86 23.46
CA GLY A 263 -13.02 -13.82 24.08
C GLY A 263 -11.87 -13.56 23.11
N GLY A 264 -10.65 -13.58 23.66
CA GLY A 264 -9.43 -13.32 22.90
C GLY A 264 -8.91 -14.56 22.17
N VAL A 265 -8.18 -14.33 21.08
CA VAL A 265 -7.38 -15.34 20.38
C VAL A 265 -5.93 -14.88 20.40
N SER A 266 -5.03 -15.70 20.90
CA SER A 266 -3.61 -15.36 21.05
C SER A 266 -2.81 -15.73 19.80
N GLY A 267 -1.78 -14.93 19.51
CA GLY A 267 -0.86 -15.15 18.39
C GLY A 267 -0.56 -13.84 17.66
N ASN A 268 0.36 -13.89 16.69
CA ASN A 268 0.62 -12.79 15.77
C ASN A 268 -0.24 -12.92 14.51
N GLY A 269 -0.13 -11.96 13.59
CA GLY A 269 -0.89 -11.97 12.34
C GLY A 269 -0.72 -13.25 11.51
N LYS A 270 0.51 -13.79 11.43
CA LYS A 270 0.77 -15.06 10.74
C LYS A 270 0.10 -16.28 11.37
N ASP A 271 -0.26 -16.20 12.64
CA ASP A 271 -0.80 -17.32 13.42
C ASP A 271 -2.34 -17.37 13.37
N MET A 272 -2.99 -16.26 12.98
CA MET A 272 -4.44 -16.09 13.12
C MET A 272 -5.26 -17.11 12.32
N ALA A 273 -4.89 -17.42 11.10
CA ALA A 273 -5.61 -18.44 10.32
C ALA A 273 -5.56 -19.81 11.02
N ASN A 274 -4.38 -20.22 11.51
CA ASN A 274 -4.26 -21.49 12.23
C ASN A 274 -5.06 -21.50 13.55
N ALA A 275 -5.00 -20.40 14.31
CA ALA A 275 -5.74 -20.27 15.57
C ALA A 275 -7.26 -20.35 15.34
N TRP A 276 -7.77 -19.66 14.32
CA TRP A 276 -9.19 -19.68 13.98
C TRP A 276 -9.65 -21.02 13.37
N ALA A 277 -8.83 -21.66 12.53
CA ALA A 277 -9.13 -23.00 12.03
C ALA A 277 -9.28 -24.02 13.17
N ALA A 278 -8.43 -23.93 14.21
CA ALA A 278 -8.57 -24.74 15.42
C ALA A 278 -9.88 -24.48 16.16
N ILE A 279 -10.31 -23.20 16.28
CA ILE A 279 -11.61 -22.83 16.87
C ILE A 279 -12.78 -23.40 16.06
N PHE A 280 -12.67 -23.41 14.72
CA PHE A 280 -13.67 -24.01 13.84
C PHE A 280 -13.66 -25.54 13.84
N GLY A 281 -12.63 -26.17 14.42
CA GLY A 281 -12.46 -27.62 14.40
C GLY A 281 -12.05 -28.16 13.03
N ASN A 282 -11.43 -27.34 12.18
CA ASN A 282 -10.99 -27.72 10.84
C ASN A 282 -9.56 -27.25 10.53
N GLY A 283 -9.09 -27.53 9.31
CA GLY A 283 -7.79 -27.07 8.82
C GLY A 283 -7.87 -25.75 8.07
N VAL A 284 -6.74 -25.05 8.01
CA VAL A 284 -6.58 -23.86 7.15
C VAL A 284 -6.85 -24.18 5.68
N LYS A 285 -7.24 -23.15 4.93
CA LYS A 285 -7.64 -23.20 3.53
C LYS A 285 -6.71 -22.34 2.68
N ASN A 286 -6.67 -22.63 1.37
CA ASN A 286 -5.84 -21.91 0.41
C ASN A 286 -6.65 -21.02 -0.55
N SER A 287 -7.97 -20.98 -0.37
CA SER A 287 -8.87 -20.17 -1.19
C SER A 287 -9.53 -19.10 -0.33
N PRO A 288 -9.65 -17.86 -0.83
CA PRO A 288 -10.38 -16.82 -0.11
C PRO A 288 -11.89 -17.10 -0.13
N LYS A 289 -12.57 -16.59 0.89
CA LYS A 289 -14.02 -16.59 1.01
C LYS A 289 -14.44 -15.39 1.85
N LYS A 290 -15.57 -14.76 1.54
CA LYS A 290 -16.19 -13.72 2.35
C LYS A 290 -16.37 -14.17 3.80
N GLY A 291 -15.87 -13.35 4.73
CA GLY A 291 -15.80 -13.62 6.17
C GLY A 291 -14.59 -14.44 6.60
N ALA A 292 -13.73 -14.90 5.69
CA ALA A 292 -12.52 -15.63 6.04
C ALA A 292 -11.51 -14.74 6.78
N ILE A 293 -10.86 -15.32 7.77
CA ILE A 293 -9.66 -14.75 8.39
C ILE A 293 -8.49 -15.10 7.49
N PHE A 294 -7.73 -14.12 7.01
CA PHE A 294 -6.48 -14.39 6.28
C PHE A 294 -5.27 -14.20 7.18
N ALA A 295 -4.19 -14.93 6.91
CA ALA A 295 -2.90 -14.73 7.54
C ALA A 295 -1.81 -14.62 6.47
N THR A 296 -0.87 -13.69 6.69
CA THR A 296 0.31 -13.47 5.86
C THR A 296 1.57 -13.78 6.66
N GLN A 297 2.63 -14.19 5.96
CA GLN A 297 3.94 -14.38 6.58
C GLN A 297 4.87 -13.18 6.39
N ASN A 298 4.62 -12.38 5.35
CA ASN A 298 5.49 -11.28 4.92
C ASN A 298 4.90 -9.88 5.20
N GLY A 299 3.61 -9.78 5.57
CA GLY A 299 2.85 -8.53 5.64
C GLY A 299 3.02 -7.67 6.90
N GLY A 300 3.89 -8.04 7.85
CA GLY A 300 4.07 -7.33 9.13
C GLY A 300 5.42 -7.57 9.79
N GLY A 301 6.46 -7.84 8.98
CA GLY A 301 7.73 -8.38 9.47
C GLY A 301 7.58 -9.82 9.97
N GLY A 302 8.50 -10.29 10.82
CA GLY A 302 8.49 -11.67 11.35
C GLY A 302 7.22 -12.10 12.12
N ASN A 303 6.33 -11.13 12.43
CA ASN A 303 5.04 -11.34 13.08
C ASN A 303 3.89 -11.61 12.09
N GLY A 304 4.08 -11.31 10.80
CA GLY A 304 3.05 -11.41 9.78
C GLY A 304 1.88 -10.43 10.01
N HIS A 305 0.81 -10.62 9.23
CA HIS A 305 -0.34 -9.71 9.20
C HIS A 305 -1.64 -10.46 8.90
N THR A 306 -2.78 -9.92 9.33
CA THR A 306 -4.09 -10.58 9.32
C THR A 306 -5.21 -9.57 9.09
N GLY A 307 -6.38 -10.07 8.69
CA GLY A 307 -7.61 -9.30 8.57
C GLY A 307 -8.76 -10.20 8.13
N ILE A 308 -9.85 -9.58 7.66
CA ILE A 308 -11.04 -10.29 7.18
C ILE A 308 -11.24 -10.03 5.69
N VAL A 309 -11.57 -11.07 4.94
CA VAL A 309 -12.00 -10.96 3.55
C VAL A 309 -13.44 -10.46 3.50
N CYS A 310 -13.68 -9.31 2.88
CA CYS A 310 -15.01 -8.76 2.66
C CYS A 310 -15.73 -9.41 1.47
N HIS A 311 -14.99 -9.64 0.38
CA HIS A 311 -15.55 -10.14 -0.89
C HIS A 311 -14.47 -10.72 -1.79
N VAL A 312 -14.81 -11.73 -2.59
CA VAL A 312 -13.99 -12.24 -3.70
C VAL A 312 -14.61 -11.86 -5.04
N PHE A 313 -13.89 -11.10 -5.86
CA PHE A 313 -14.33 -10.67 -7.20
C PHE A 313 -14.18 -11.78 -8.25
N GLU A 314 -14.83 -11.61 -9.41
CA GLU A 314 -14.78 -12.56 -10.55
C GLU A 314 -13.36 -12.88 -11.02
N ASN A 315 -12.47 -11.89 -11.01
CA ASN A 315 -11.08 -12.06 -11.41
C ASN A 315 -10.19 -12.69 -10.32
N GLY A 316 -10.77 -13.09 -9.19
CA GLY A 316 -10.07 -13.66 -8.03
C GLY A 316 -9.42 -12.64 -7.11
N SER A 317 -9.52 -11.33 -7.41
CA SER A 317 -9.11 -10.29 -6.45
C SER A 317 -9.98 -10.35 -5.20
N ILE A 318 -9.45 -9.92 -4.07
CA ILE A 318 -10.20 -9.84 -2.82
C ILE A 318 -10.28 -8.42 -2.31
N LEU A 319 -11.43 -8.04 -1.78
CA LEU A 319 -11.58 -6.88 -0.92
C LEU A 319 -11.39 -7.35 0.52
N ILE A 320 -10.52 -6.68 1.28
CA ILE A 320 -10.26 -6.97 2.69
C ILE A 320 -10.54 -5.76 3.56
N VAL A 321 -10.77 -6.02 4.84
CA VAL A 321 -10.76 -5.04 5.93
C VAL A 321 -9.65 -5.42 6.90
N GLU A 322 -8.81 -4.45 7.22
CA GLU A 322 -7.57 -4.64 7.99
C GLU A 322 -7.27 -3.43 8.89
N GLN A 323 -6.33 -3.62 9.81
CA GLN A 323 -5.80 -2.59 10.70
C GLN A 323 -4.28 -2.74 10.81
N ASN A 324 -3.59 -1.71 11.29
CA ASN A 324 -2.14 -1.65 11.47
C ASN A 324 -1.41 -1.42 10.15
N THR A 325 -1.91 -0.42 9.44
CA THR A 325 -1.43 0.11 8.18
C THR A 325 -1.16 1.61 8.34
N PRO A 326 -0.62 2.31 7.32
CA PRO A 326 -0.56 3.77 7.36
C PRO A 326 -1.93 4.46 7.50
N MET A 327 -3.05 3.76 7.24
CA MET A 327 -4.39 4.35 7.26
C MET A 327 -5.19 4.05 8.54
N SER A 328 -4.78 3.03 9.31
CA SER A 328 -5.48 2.61 10.53
C SER A 328 -4.55 1.80 11.46
N GLY A 329 -4.80 1.82 12.76
CA GLY A 329 -4.04 1.08 13.76
C GLY A 329 -2.94 1.86 14.45
N TRP A 330 -2.15 1.16 15.27
CA TRP A 330 -1.22 1.80 16.20
C TRP A 330 0.14 2.15 15.58
N ASP A 331 0.75 1.25 14.81
CA ASP A 331 2.18 1.34 14.50
C ASP A 331 2.53 2.51 13.58
N LEU A 332 1.65 2.82 12.62
CA LEU A 332 1.85 3.88 11.63
C LEU A 332 0.80 4.99 11.71
N PHE A 333 -0.43 4.65 12.10
CA PHE A 333 -1.53 5.61 12.19
C PHE A 333 -1.74 6.15 13.63
N HIS A 334 -1.08 5.56 14.63
CA HIS A 334 -1.09 5.99 16.04
C HIS A 334 -2.48 6.10 16.68
N GLN A 335 -3.46 5.32 16.20
CA GLN A 335 -4.81 5.33 16.72
C GLN A 335 -5.43 3.91 16.74
N PRO A 336 -5.76 3.37 17.93
CA PRO A 336 -6.42 2.07 18.04
C PRO A 336 -7.89 2.15 17.61
N TYR A 337 -8.54 0.99 17.52
CA TYR A 337 -9.97 0.89 17.16
C TYR A 337 -10.32 1.51 15.79
N THR A 338 -9.43 1.38 14.82
CA THR A 338 -9.61 1.91 13.46
C THR A 338 -9.41 0.78 12.45
N TRP A 339 -9.91 0.94 11.24
CA TRP A 339 -9.72 -0.01 10.15
C TRP A 339 -9.68 0.70 8.80
N ASN A 340 -9.11 0.05 7.81
CA ASN A 340 -9.18 0.48 6.42
C ASN A 340 -9.58 -0.70 5.53
N TYR A 341 -10.01 -0.38 4.32
CA TYR A 341 -10.29 -1.36 3.27
C TYR A 341 -9.19 -1.36 2.23
N ARG A 342 -8.95 -2.51 1.61
CA ARG A 342 -7.94 -2.64 0.55
C ARG A 342 -8.29 -3.76 -0.42
N ILE A 343 -7.94 -3.57 -1.69
CA ILE A 343 -8.09 -4.62 -2.71
C ILE A 343 -6.73 -5.28 -2.94
N TRP A 344 -6.73 -6.61 -2.97
CA TRP A 344 -5.56 -7.43 -3.28
C TRP A 344 -5.81 -8.26 -4.53
N THR A 345 -4.93 -8.11 -5.53
CA THR A 345 -4.97 -8.94 -6.75
C THR A 345 -4.58 -10.39 -6.44
N PRO A 346 -4.91 -11.37 -7.30
CA PRO A 346 -4.47 -12.75 -7.13
C PRO A 346 -2.95 -12.89 -6.93
N GLU A 347 -2.15 -12.07 -7.62
CA GLU A 347 -0.69 -12.08 -7.52
C GLU A 347 -0.21 -11.58 -6.15
N GLN A 348 -0.84 -10.51 -5.63
CA GLN A 348 -0.54 -9.98 -4.30
C GLN A 348 -0.92 -10.99 -3.21
N GLN A 349 -2.09 -11.63 -3.34
CA GLN A 349 -2.49 -12.71 -2.44
C GLN A 349 -1.45 -13.83 -2.44
N LYS A 350 -1.04 -14.31 -3.61
CA LYS A 350 -0.04 -15.38 -3.74
C LYS A 350 1.33 -15.01 -3.15
N ALA A 351 1.72 -13.74 -3.20
CA ALA A 351 3.01 -13.27 -2.69
C ALA A 351 3.06 -13.13 -1.15
N GLU A 352 1.90 -12.91 -0.52
CA GLU A 352 1.84 -12.39 0.84
C GLU A 352 0.94 -13.24 1.75
N ILE A 353 -0.26 -13.65 1.28
CA ILE A 353 -1.20 -14.49 2.05
C ILE A 353 -0.77 -15.94 1.96
N THR A 354 -0.58 -16.55 3.12
CA THR A 354 -0.23 -17.96 3.21
C THR A 354 -1.46 -18.84 3.34
N THR A 355 -2.44 -18.40 4.12
CA THR A 355 -3.57 -19.24 4.53
C THR A 355 -4.81 -18.42 4.87
N TYR A 356 -5.97 -19.07 4.77
CA TYR A 356 -7.26 -18.58 5.20
C TYR A 356 -7.88 -19.53 6.23
N ALA A 357 -8.80 -19.01 7.05
CA ALA A 357 -9.60 -19.81 7.96
C ALA A 357 -11.08 -19.41 7.90
N TYR A 358 -11.93 -20.41 7.74
CA TYR A 358 -13.38 -20.32 7.80
C TYR A 358 -13.94 -21.74 8.03
N PRO A 359 -15.10 -21.86 8.70
CA PRO A 359 -15.76 -23.15 8.91
C PRO A 359 -16.28 -23.74 7.59
N ASP A 360 -16.31 -25.06 7.50
CA ASP A 360 -16.78 -25.77 6.30
C ASP A 360 -18.29 -25.62 6.10
N ASP A 361 -19.07 -25.78 7.18
CA ASP A 361 -20.52 -25.94 7.11
C ASP A 361 -21.31 -24.80 7.77
N LYS A 362 -20.67 -23.65 8.02
CA LYS A 362 -21.32 -22.49 8.66
C LYS A 362 -21.25 -21.26 7.76
N GLN A 363 -22.35 -20.54 7.71
CA GLN A 363 -22.42 -19.25 7.02
C GLN A 363 -22.03 -18.12 7.98
N PRO A 364 -21.30 -17.11 7.49
CA PRO A 364 -20.94 -15.95 8.29
C PRO A 364 -22.17 -15.12 8.65
N ASN A 365 -22.21 -14.57 9.87
CA ASN A 365 -23.26 -13.65 10.29
C ASN A 365 -22.81 -12.19 10.18
N PHE A 366 -23.33 -11.47 9.19
CA PHE A 366 -23.02 -10.05 8.98
C PHE A 366 -24.02 -9.09 9.61
N LYS A 367 -25.06 -9.61 10.26
CA LYS A 367 -26.05 -8.82 10.99
C LYS A 367 -25.69 -8.85 12.47
N GLY A 368 -25.36 -7.68 13.03
CA GLY A 368 -25.29 -7.52 14.48
C GLY A 368 -26.57 -8.03 15.11
N LYS A 369 -26.47 -8.87 16.14
CA LYS A 369 -27.61 -9.07 17.04
C LYS A 369 -27.86 -7.72 17.68
N LEU A 370 -29.00 -7.10 17.36
CA LEU A 370 -29.57 -5.99 18.12
C LEU A 370 -29.70 -6.38 19.59
#